data_AF-A0A538GGI3-F1
#
_entry.id   AF-A0A538GGI3-F1
#
_cell.length_a   1.000
_cell.length_b   1.000
_cell.length_c   1.000
_cell.angle_alpha   90.00
_cell.angle_beta   90.00
_cell.angle_gamma   90.00
#
_symmetry.space_group_name_H-M   'P 1'
#
loop_
_entity.id
_entity.type
_entity.pdbx_description
1 polymer ?
#
loop_
_entity_poly.entity_id
_entity_poly.type
_entity_poly.pdbx_seq_one_letter_code
_entity_poly.pdbx_strand_id
1 'polypeptide(L)' 'WSFVHGCITLELAEHFVEFDDPVAQVLQPMGVNLAVGLGDERERAQASHEAGARSYDSITRGRAGSA' A
#
# COMPACT_ATOMS: atom_id res chain seq x y z
N TRP A 1 8.89 -1.50 8.98
CA TRP A 1 9.49 -0.14 9.08
C TRP A 1 10.30 0.22 7.84
N SER A 2 11.38 -0.51 7.49
CA SER A 2 12.28 -0.13 6.39
C SER A 2 11.64 -0.12 5.00
N PHE A 3 10.81 -1.12 4.69
CA PHE A 3 10.11 -1.20 3.40
C PHE A 3 9.21 0.02 3.12
N VAL A 4 8.40 0.43 4.10
CA VAL A 4 7.50 1.60 3.96
C VAL A 4 8.31 2.88 3.78
N HIS A 5 9.36 3.09 4.59
CA HIS A 5 10.22 4.26 4.45
C HIS A 5 10.97 4.31 3.12
N GLY A 6 11.43 3.16 2.61
CA GLY A 6 12.04 3.07 1.28
C GLY A 6 11.08 3.50 0.18
N CYS A 7 9.84 2.99 0.22
CA CYS A 7 8.81 3.37 -0.75
C CYS A 7 8.49 4.86 -0.72
N ILE A 8 8.31 5.44 0.48
CA ILE A 8 8.04 6.87 0.64
C ILE A 8 9.23 7.72 0.17
N THR A 9 10.47 7.28 0.42
CA THR A 9 11.67 8.00 -0.03
C THR A 9 11.75 8.05 -1.56
N LEU A 10 11.40 6.95 -2.23
CA LEU A 10 11.37 6.88 -3.70
C LEU A 10 10.24 7.74 -4.30
N GLU A 11 9.07 7.75 -3.67
CA GLU A 11 7.96 8.65 -4.04
C GLU A 11 8.40 10.13 -3.96
N LEU A 12 9.00 10.53 -2.83
CA LEU A 12 9.50 11.89 -2.62
C LEU A 12 10.64 12.27 -3.58
N ALA A 13 11.36 11.28 -4.11
CA ALA A 13 12.38 11.45 -5.13
C ALA A 13 11.82 11.42 -6.56
N GLU A 14 10.49 11.48 -6.72
CA GLU A 14 9.78 11.46 -8.01
C GLU A 14 10.05 10.18 -8.82
N HIS A 15 10.41 9.08 -8.17
CA HIS A 15 10.71 7.82 -8.87
C HIS A 15 9.45 7.08 -9.35
N PHE A 16 8.28 7.48 -8.87
CA PHE A 16 7.00 6.84 -9.17
C PHE A 16 6.04 7.74 -9.97
N VAL A 17 6.54 8.82 -10.58
CA VAL A 17 5.74 9.78 -11.38
C VAL A 17 4.96 9.15 -12.54
N GLU A 18 5.34 7.95 -12.95
CA GLU A 18 4.71 7.19 -14.03
C GLU A 18 3.44 6.45 -13.57
N PHE A 19 3.23 6.32 -12.25
CA PHE A 19 2.12 5.58 -11.66
C PHE A 19 1.02 6.53 -11.19
N ASP A 20 -0.22 6.32 -11.67
CA ASP A 20 -1.39 7.08 -11.22
C ASP A 20 -1.74 6.82 -9.73
N ASP A 21 -1.40 5.63 -9.23
CA ASP A 21 -1.57 5.23 -7.83
C ASP A 21 -0.37 4.38 -7.40
N PRO A 22 0.73 5.00 -6.93
CA PRO A 22 1.94 4.28 -6.53
C PRO A 22 1.72 3.41 -5.29
N VAL A 23 0.70 3.69 -4.48
CA VAL A 23 0.37 2.86 -3.31
C VAL A 23 -0.21 1.52 -3.76
N ALA A 24 -1.19 1.53 -4.66
CA ALA A 24 -1.76 0.29 -5.20
C ALA A 24 -0.82 -0.43 -6.17
N GLN A 25 -0.04 0.31 -6.96
CA GLN A 25 0.76 -0.28 -8.04
C GLN A 25 2.17 -0.72 -7.59
N VAL A 26 2.74 -0.11 -6.56
CA VAL A 26 4.10 -0.43 -6.08
C VAL A 26 4.10 -0.94 -4.65
N LEU A 27 3.55 -0.15 -3.71
CA LEU A 27 3.64 -0.47 -2.28
C LEU A 27 2.90 -1.77 -1.95
N GLN A 28 1.66 -1.93 -2.45
CA GLN A 28 0.83 -3.09 -2.13
C GLN A 28 1.45 -4.42 -2.64
N PRO A 29 1.85 -4.57 -3.92
CA PRO A 29 2.50 -5.80 -4.39
C PRO A 29 3.81 -6.11 -3.66
N MET A 30 4.61 -5.07 -3.37
CA MET A 30 5.86 -5.24 -2.63
C MET A 30 5.61 -5.69 -1.18
N GLY A 31 4.56 -5.19 -0.53
CA GLY A 31 4.13 -5.64 0.80
C GLY A 31 3.66 -7.10 0.82
N VAL A 32 2.95 -7.54 -0.22
CA VAL A 32 2.55 -8.95 -0.39
C VAL A 32 3.78 -9.85 -0.57
N ASN A 33 4.72 -9.46 -1.44
CA ASN A 33 5.96 -10.21 -1.64
C ASN A 33 6.79 -10.30 -0.35
N LEU A 34 6.84 -9.22 0.44
CA LEU A 34 7.49 -9.21 1.74
C LEU A 34 6.84 -10.22 2.70
N ALA A 35 5.51 -10.19 2.82
CA ALA A 35 4.77 -11.11 3.71
C ALA A 35 4.96 -12.58 3.29
N VAL A 36 4.87 -12.88 2.00
CA VAL A 36 5.12 -14.22 1.46
C VAL A 36 6.57 -14.66 1.71
N GLY A 37 7.54 -13.77 1.51
CA GLY A 37 8.96 -14.04 1.81
C GLY A 37 9.23 -14.32 3.29
N LEU A 38 8.36 -13.86 4.19
CA LEU A 38 8.41 -14.14 5.63
C LEU A 38 7.62 -15.40 6.03
N GLY A 39 6.97 -16.08 5.09
CA GLY A 39 6.25 -17.33 5.29
C GLY A 39 4.73 -17.23 5.31
N ASP A 40 4.13 -16.11 4.92
CA ASP A 40 2.67 -16.02 4.75
C ASP A 40 2.19 -16.67 3.44
N GLU A 41 0.91 -17.00 3.36
CA GLU A 41 0.27 -17.42 2.12
C GLU A 41 -0.04 -16.22 1.23
N ARG A 42 0.16 -16.35 -0.08
CA ARG A 42 0.00 -15.23 -1.02
C ARG A 42 -1.41 -14.67 -1.02
N GLU A 43 -2.41 -15.54 -1.09
CA GLU A 43 -3.82 -15.17 -1.12
C GLU A 43 -4.22 -14.44 0.17
N ARG A 44 -3.75 -14.94 1.31
CA ARG A 44 -4.01 -14.35 2.63
C ARG A 44 -3.33 -12.98 2.77
N ALA A 45 -2.08 -12.87 2.33
CA ALA A 45 -1.34 -11.62 2.34
C ALA A 45 -2.02 -10.57 1.43
N GLN A 46 -2.43 -10.95 0.23
CA GLN A 46 -3.15 -10.08 -0.71
C GLN A 46 -4.47 -9.59 -0.10
N ALA A 47 -5.31 -10.50 0.38
CA ALA A 47 -6.60 -10.16 0.98
C ALA A 47 -6.46 -9.20 2.17
N SER A 48 -5.41 -9.38 2.98
CA SER A 48 -5.12 -8.51 4.12
C SER A 48 -4.73 -7.09 3.67
N HIS A 49 -3.90 -6.96 2.63
CA HIS A 49 -3.52 -5.66 2.10
C HIS A 49 -4.72 -4.94 1.44
N GLU A 50 -5.56 -5.65 0.70
CA GLU A 50 -6.77 -5.08 0.12
C GLU A 50 -7.80 -4.66 1.18
N ALA A 51 -7.92 -5.43 2.27
CA ALA A 51 -8.75 -5.05 3.41
C ALA A 51 -8.24 -3.75 4.04
N GLY A 52 -6.92 -3.61 4.21
CA GLY A 52 -6.29 -2.38 4.69
C GLY A 52 -6.61 -1.18 3.80
N ALA A 53 -6.49 -1.33 2.47
CA ALA A 53 -6.82 -0.27 1.51
C ALA A 53 -8.30 0.17 1.63
N ARG A 54 -9.24 -0.79 1.66
CA ARG A 54 -10.67 -0.49 1.83
C ARG A 54 -10.98 0.23 3.14
N SER A 55 -10.32 -0.16 4.24
CA SER A 55 -10.48 0.51 5.53
C SER A 55 -9.99 1.96 5.48
N TYR A 56 -8.86 2.21 4.82
CA TYR A 56 -8.32 3.56 4.66
C TYR A 56 -9.25 4.44 3.81
N ASP A 57 -9.75 3.94 2.68
CA ASP A 57 -10.71 4.66 1.83
C ASP A 57 -11.98 5.04 2.57
N SER A 58 -12.50 4.15 3.42
CA SER A 58 -13.65 4.43 4.27
C SER A 58 -13.38 5.61 5.22
N ILE A 59 -12.19 5.64 5.84
CA ILE A 59 -11.78 6.69 6.78
C ILE A 59 -11.62 8.05 6.05
N THR A 60 -10.97 8.06 4.89
CA THR A 60 -10.72 9.31 4.15
C THR A 60 -12.02 9.88 3.57
N ARG A 61 -12.91 9.03 3.05
CA ARG A 61 -14.23 9.44 2.56
C ARG A 61 -15.14 9.95 3.69
N GLY A 62 -15.11 9.32 4.86
CA GLY A 62 -15.85 9.77 6.04
C GLY A 62 -15.41 11.15 6.54
N ARG A 63 -14.11 11.46 6.44
CA ARG A 63 -13.59 12.81 6.74
C ARG A 63 -14.04 13.86 5.72
N ALA A 64 -14.03 13.53 4.43
CA ALA A 64 -14.44 14.46 3.38
C ALA A 64 -15.94 14.80 3.43
N GLY A 65 -16.80 13.88 3.89
CA GLY A 65 -18.25 14.13 4.05
C GLY A 65 -18.65 14.83 5.35
N SER A 66 -17.70 15.10 6.25
CA SER A 66 -17.94 15.79 7.54
C SER A 66 -17.47 17.25 7.55
N ALA A 67 -16.95 17.74 6.42
CA ALA A 67 -16.49 19.12 6.19
C ALA A 67 -17.48 19.87 5.30
#